data_AF-A0A7V6G8X0-F1
#
_entry.id   AF-A0A7V6G8X0-F1
#
_cell.length_a   1.000
_cell.length_b   1.000
_cell.length_c   1.000
_cell.angle_alpha   90.00
_cell.angle_beta   90.00
_cell.angle_gamma   90.00
#
_symmetry.space_group_name_H-M   'P 1'
#
loop_
_entity.id
_entity.type
_entity.pdbx_description
1 polymer ?
#
loop_
_entity_poly.entity_id
_entity_poly.type
_entity_poly.pdbx_seq_one_letter_code
_entity_poly.pdbx_strand_id
1 'polypeptide(L)' 'PVVGCKTVENSSMLLYNTHETLFVKGIEAANIDLYTLTGQKIRTVANQNEMSISGLQGIYVVVVKDNANNIKTGKIIIK' A
#
# COMPACT_ATOMS: atom_id res chain seq x y z
N PRO A 1 -28.76 -27.93 -10.10
CA PRO A 1 -27.79 -26.85 -10.40
C PRO A 1 -27.35 -26.18 -9.09
N VAL A 2 -26.15 -26.53 -8.61
CA VAL A 2 -25.60 -25.91 -7.40
C VAL A 2 -25.14 -24.51 -7.78
N VAL A 3 -25.90 -23.50 -7.37
CA VAL A 3 -25.48 -22.10 -7.47
C VAL A 3 -24.36 -21.93 -6.45
N GLY A 4 -23.12 -22.09 -6.90
CA GLY A 4 -21.96 -21.72 -6.11
C GLY A 4 -22.01 -20.23 -5.86
N CYS A 5 -22.35 -19.82 -4.64
CA CYS A 5 -22.08 -18.47 -4.17
C CYS A 5 -20.57 -18.25 -4.30
N LYS A 6 -20.15 -17.56 -5.36
CA LYS A 6 -18.80 -17.01 -5.44
C LYS A 6 -18.73 -15.95 -4.35
N THR A 7 -18.14 -16.28 -3.22
CA THR A 7 -17.63 -15.27 -2.29
C THR A 7 -16.62 -14.47 -3.10
N VAL A 8 -16.99 -13.27 -3.52
CA VAL A 8 -16.02 -12.32 -4.01
C VAL A 8 -15.19 -11.97 -2.78
N GLU A 9 -14.04 -12.61 -2.61
CA GLU A 9 -13.02 -12.14 -1.68
C GLU A 9 -12.62 -10.75 -2.16
N ASN A 10 -13.34 -9.77 -1.65
CA ASN A 10 -13.08 -8.37 -1.91
C ASN A 10 -11.87 -8.06 -1.04
N SER A 11 -10.68 -8.44 -1.52
CA SER A 11 -9.43 -8.23 -0.80
C SER A 11 -9.13 -6.73 -0.77
N SER A 12 -9.78 -6.07 0.19
CA SER A 12 -9.60 -4.67 0.48
C SER A 12 -8.17 -4.50 1.00
N MET A 13 -7.41 -3.63 0.34
CA MET A 13 -6.05 -3.32 0.77
C MET A 13 -6.12 -2.69 2.15
N LEU A 14 -5.34 -3.23 3.08
CA LEU A 14 -5.11 -2.64 4.40
C LEU A 14 -3.72 -2.00 4.41
N LEU A 15 -3.67 -0.74 4.79
CA LEU A 15 -2.45 0.04 4.91
C LEU A 15 -2.28 0.48 6.36
N TYR A 16 -1.16 0.14 6.97
CA TYR A 16 -0.83 0.52 8.34
C TYR A 16 0.68 0.63 8.52
N ASN A 17 1.12 1.33 9.55
CA ASN A 17 2.53 1.57 9.78
C ASN A 17 2.89 1.46 11.26
N THR A 18 4.16 1.13 11.53
CA THR A 18 4.84 1.42 12.79
C THR A 18 5.61 2.74 12.66
N HIS A 19 6.49 3.05 13.60
CA HIS A 19 7.39 4.21 13.49
C HIS A 19 8.46 4.02 12.40
N GLU A 20 8.78 2.78 12.03
CA GLU A 20 9.90 2.46 11.13
C GLU A 20 9.48 1.79 9.83
N THR A 21 8.31 1.15 9.80
CA THR A 21 7.90 0.32 8.67
C THR A 21 6.45 0.56 8.29
N LEU A 22 6.21 0.72 7.00
CA LEU A 22 4.90 0.71 6.37
C LEU A 22 4.59 -0.70 5.88
N PHE A 23 3.35 -1.16 6.08
CA PHE A 23 2.87 -2.46 5.67
C PHE A 23 1.63 -2.35 4.77
N VAL A 24 1.61 -3.17 3.73
CA VAL A 24 0.48 -3.38 2.82
C VAL A 24 0.00 -4.82 2.98
N LYS A 25 -1.27 -5.00 3.36
CA LYS A 25 -1.92 -6.32 3.48
C LYS A 25 -3.12 -6.44 2.55
N GLY A 26 -3.47 -7.69 2.23
CA GLY A 26 -4.64 -8.03 1.42
C GLY A 26 -4.43 -7.93 -0.10
N ILE A 27 -3.26 -7.52 -0.56
CA ILE A 27 -2.87 -7.54 -1.97
C ILE A 27 -1.40 -7.92 -2.08
N GLU A 28 -0.99 -8.51 -3.21
CA GLU A 28 0.42 -8.70 -3.54
C GLU A 28 0.93 -7.45 -4.28
N ALA A 29 1.86 -6.71 -3.66
CA ALA A 29 2.31 -5.45 -4.20
C ALA A 29 3.46 -5.64 -5.20
N ALA A 30 3.23 -5.29 -6.46
CA ALA A 30 4.27 -5.22 -7.49
C ALA A 30 5.15 -3.98 -7.28
N ASN A 31 4.55 -2.86 -6.89
CA ASN A 31 5.25 -1.63 -6.50
C ASN A 31 4.51 -0.91 -5.38
N ILE A 32 5.28 -0.32 -4.47
CA ILE A 32 4.81 0.67 -3.49
C ILE A 32 5.62 1.94 -3.71
N ASP A 33 4.93 3.01 -4.08
CA ASP A 33 5.50 4.35 -4.20
C ASP A 33 5.04 5.20 -3.02
N LEU A 34 5.98 5.96 -2.44
CA LEU A 34 5.73 6.90 -1.35
C LEU A 34 5.94 8.33 -1.85
N TYR A 35 4.97 9.18 -1.58
CA TYR A 35 4.94 10.58 -1.97
C TYR A 35 4.78 11.49 -0.76
N THR A 36 5.41 12.66 -0.81
CA THR A 36 5.09 13.76 0.09
C THR A 36 3.66 14.24 -0.15
N LEU A 37 3.10 15.00 0.80
CA LEU A 37 1.78 15.62 0.64
C LEU A 37 1.70 16.57 -0.58
N THR A 38 2.83 17.11 -1.02
CA THR A 38 2.94 17.99 -2.20
C THR A 38 3.08 17.22 -3.52
N GLY A 39 3.06 15.89 -3.49
CA GLY A 39 3.12 15.03 -4.69
C GLY A 39 4.52 14.71 -5.18
N GLN A 40 5.57 15.04 -4.44
CA GLN A 40 6.92 14.61 -4.77
C GLN A 40 7.11 13.14 -4.39
N LYS A 41 7.51 12.30 -5.35
CA LYS A 41 7.89 10.92 -5.06
C LYS A 41 9.23 10.88 -4.33
N ILE A 42 9.27 10.21 -3.17
CA ILE A 42 10.48 10.12 -2.34
C ILE A 42 11.06 8.72 -2.27
N ARG A 43 10.25 7.68 -2.52
CA ARG A 43 10.71 6.29 -2.44
C ARG A 43 9.83 5.36 -3.29
N THR A 44 10.45 4.29 -3.78
CA THR A 44 9.79 3.16 -4.43
C THR A 44 10.37 1.87 -3.85
N VAL A 45 9.53 0.87 -3.58
CA VAL A 45 9.96 -0.52 -3.40
C VAL A 45 9.17 -1.43 -4.33
N ALA A 46 9.86 -2.40 -4.94
CA ALA A 46 9.29 -3.31 -5.92
C ALA A 46 9.19 -4.73 -5.33
N ASN A 47 8.10 -5.43 -5.67
CA ASN A 47 7.83 -6.82 -5.28
C ASN A 47 7.95 -7.06 -3.76
N GLN A 48 7.52 -6.08 -2.97
CA GLN A 48 7.53 -6.12 -1.52
C GLN A 48 6.24 -5.51 -0.99
N ASN A 49 5.74 -6.09 0.11
CA ASN A 49 4.53 -5.65 0.81
C ASN A 49 4.83 -4.74 2.00
N GLU A 50 6.08 -4.33 2.15
CA GLU A 50 6.54 -3.47 3.22
C GLU A 50 7.61 -2.50 2.73
N MET A 51 7.73 -1.36 3.41
CA MET A 51 8.69 -0.31 3.08
C MET A 51 9.23 0.31 4.36
N SER A 52 10.54 0.48 4.47
CA SER A 52 11.13 1.29 5.55
C SER A 52 10.77 2.76 5.38
N ILE A 53 10.25 3.34 6.46
CA ILE A 53 9.87 4.74 6.63
C ILE A 53 10.63 5.39 7.81
N SER A 54 11.69 4.73 8.30
CA SER A 54 12.53 5.23 9.39
C SER A 54 13.07 6.63 9.08
N GLY A 55 12.96 7.54 10.06
CA GLY A 55 13.41 8.92 9.93
C GLY A 55 12.45 9.84 9.17
N LEU A 56 11.31 9.35 8.70
CA LEU A 56 10.25 10.18 8.14
C LEU A 56 9.30 10.63 9.25
N GLN A 57 8.80 11.87 9.14
CA GLN A 57 7.75 12.40 10.00
C GLN A 57 6.74 13.19 9.16
N GLY A 58 5.47 13.15 9.53
CA GLY A 58 4.39 13.90 8.88
C GLY A 58 3.42 13.03 8.07
N ILE A 59 2.77 13.65 7.08
CA ILE A 59 1.72 13.04 6.27
C ILE A 59 2.29 12.67 4.89
N TYR A 60 2.04 11.43 4.48
CA TYR A 60 2.48 10.89 3.19
C TYR A 60 1.34 10.18 2.46
N VAL A 61 1.47 10.13 1.14
CA VAL A 61 0.57 9.37 0.27
C VAL A 61 1.31 8.14 -0.23
N VAL A 62 0.67 6.99 -0.12
CA VAL A 62 1.15 5.71 -0.59
C VAL A 62 0.34 5.32 -1.82
N VAL A 63 1.03 4.95 -2.89
CA VAL A 63 0.43 4.38 -4.10
C VAL A 63 0.94 2.96 -4.21
N VAL A 64 0.02 1.99 -4.21
CA VAL A 64 0.33 0.58 -4.38
C VAL A 64 -0.20 0.11 -5.72
N LYS A 65 0.67 -0.51 -6.50
CA LYS A 65 0.34 -1.16 -7.76
C LYS A 65 0.47 -2.67 -7.59
N ASP A 66 -0.57 -3.41 -7.96
CA ASP A 66 -0.53 -4.87 -7.97
C ASP A 66 -0.04 -5.45 -9.30
N ASN A 67 0.13 -6.78 -9.36
CA ASN A 67 0.55 -7.50 -10.56
C ASN A 67 -0.45 -7.41 -11.73
N ALA A 68 -1.71 -7.08 -11.46
CA ALA A 68 -2.76 -6.89 -12.47
C ALA A 68 -2.83 -5.43 -12.96
N ASN A 69 -1.86 -4.58 -12.58
CA ASN A 69 -1.81 -3.14 -12.85
C ASN A 69 -2.94 -2.32 -12.21
N ASN A 70 -3.67 -2.85 -11.23
CA ASN A 70 -4.60 -2.04 -10.47
C ASN A 70 -3.83 -1.13 -9.51
N ILE A 71 -4.33 0.09 -9.34
CA ILE A 71 -3.74 1.09 -8.47
C ILE A 71 -4.66 1.30 -7.28
N LYS A 72 -4.09 1.22 -6.07
CA LYS A 72 -4.75 1.56 -4.81
C LYS A 72 -3.92 2.61 -4.11
N THR A 73 -4.58 3.55 -3.44
CA THR A 73 -3.92 4.66 -2.75
C THR A 73 -4.34 4.72 -1.30
N GLY A 74 -3.43 5.17 -0.43
CA GLY A 74 -3.73 5.44 0.97
C GLY A 74 -2.93 6.61 1.50
N LYS A 75 -3.40 7.17 2.62
CA LYS A 75 -2.71 8.24 3.35
C LYS A 75 -2.23 7.67 4.67
N ILE A 76 -1.00 7.98 5.05
CA ILE A 76 -0.43 7.59 6.34
C ILE A 76 0.05 8.82 7.10
N ILE A 77 0.03 8.70 8.43
CA ILE A 77 0.57 9.70 9.35
C ILE A 77 1.69 9.01 10.13
N ILE A 78 2.90 9.54 10.02
CA ILE A 78 4.08 9.05 10.72
C ILE A 78 4.40 10.06 11.82
N LYS A 79 4.40 9.59 13.07
CA LYS A 79 4.61 10.40 14.28
C LYS A 79 6.02 10.25 14.80
#